data_AF-A0A419J3G3-F1
#
_entry.id   AF-A0A419J3G3-F1
#
_cell.length_a   1.000
_cell.length_b   1.000
_cell.length_c   1.000
_cell.angle_alpha   90.00
_cell.angle_beta   90.00
_cell.angle_gamma   90.00
#
_symmetry.space_group_name_H-M   'P 1'
#
loop_
_entity.id
_entity.type
_entity.pdbx_description
1 polymer ?
#
loop_
_entity_poly.entity_id
_entity_poly.type
_entity_poly.pdbx_seq_one_letter_code
_entity_poly.pdbx_strand_id
1 'polypeptide(L)'
;MSSDLTLITNEQNGNLLNRFQVLFKDTEFFDVLVGYFFTSIERLNKILADPDSPDVPHLEKEIDQLVYKLYDLTPEEIAIVEGKGK
;
A
#
# COMPACT_ATOMS: atom_id res chain seq x y z
N MET A 1 9.09 -23.88 3.58
CA MET A 1 9.08 -22.42 3.74
C MET A 1 8.77 -21.85 2.37
N SER A 2 7.50 -21.54 2.10
CA SER A 2 7.07 -20.98 0.82
C SER A 2 7.54 -19.53 0.79
N SER A 3 8.50 -19.21 -0.09
CA SER A 3 8.95 -17.84 -0.29
C SER A 3 7.77 -17.01 -0.76
N ASP A 4 7.26 -16.15 0.10
CA ASP A 4 6.15 -15.26 -0.24
C ASP A 4 6.65 -14.25 -1.27
N LEU A 5 6.12 -14.35 -2.49
CA LEU A 5 6.56 -13.63 -3.69
C LEU A 5 5.83 -12.28 -3.86
N THR A 6 5.41 -11.66 -2.76
CA THR A 6 4.47 -10.53 -2.79
C THR A 6 5.11 -9.14 -2.72
N LEU A 7 6.43 -9.01 -2.72
CA LEU A 7 7.07 -7.73 -3.05
C LEU A 7 8.43 -7.96 -3.75
N ILE A 8 8.49 -7.63 -5.04
CA ILE A 8 9.72 -7.42 -5.82
C ILE A 8 10.64 -8.66 -5.83
N THR A 9 10.16 -9.67 -6.55
CA THR A 9 10.61 -11.06 -6.63
C THR A 9 12.13 -11.32 -6.63
N ASN A 10 12.48 -12.40 -5.95
CA ASN A 10 13.78 -13.05 -5.80
C ASN A 10 14.35 -13.59 -7.14
N GLU A 11 15.08 -12.77 -7.91
CA GLU A 11 15.90 -13.22 -9.06
C GLU A 11 17.40 -13.10 -8.74
N GLN A 12 18.17 -14.16 -9.02
CA GLN A 12 19.55 -14.35 -8.55
C GLN A 12 20.63 -13.41 -9.13
N ASN A 13 20.29 -12.37 -9.92
CA ASN A 13 21.31 -11.47 -10.47
C ASN A 13 20.82 -10.11 -11.00
N GLY A 14 19.59 -9.70 -10.68
CA GLY A 14 19.09 -8.38 -11.08
C GLY A 14 19.42 -7.31 -10.02
N ASN A 15 20.17 -6.26 -10.38
CA ASN A 15 20.32 -5.10 -9.49
C ASN A 15 18.97 -4.37 -9.36
N LEU A 16 18.61 -4.00 -8.14
CA LEU A 16 17.42 -3.22 -7.79
C LEU A 16 17.21 -2.03 -8.73
N LEU A 17 18.29 -1.33 -9.10
CA LEU A 17 18.28 -0.17 -9.99
C LEU A 17 17.74 -0.48 -11.40
N ASN A 18 18.14 -1.59 -12.01
CA ASN A 18 17.72 -1.94 -13.37
C ASN A 18 16.23 -2.31 -13.42
N ARG A 19 15.70 -2.90 -12.34
CA ARG A 19 14.29 -3.28 -12.25
C ARG A 19 13.39 -2.08 -11.98
N PHE A 20 13.87 -1.17 -11.13
CA PHE A 20 13.26 0.14 -10.91
C PHE A 20 13.18 0.89 -12.25
N GLN A 21 14.25 0.94 -13.04
CA GLN A 21 14.23 1.57 -14.38
C GLN A 21 13.22 0.95 -15.37
N VAL A 22 13.04 -0.38 -15.38
CA VAL A 22 12.05 -1.03 -16.25
C VAL A 22 10.62 -0.75 -15.80
N LEU A 23 10.35 -0.75 -14.49
CA LEU A 23 9.03 -0.41 -13.93
C LEU A 23 8.67 1.08 -14.07
N PHE A 24 9.68 1.97 -14.09
CA PHE A 24 9.47 3.41 -14.18
C PHE A 24 9.47 3.98 -15.58
N LYS A 25 9.76 3.16 -16.59
CA LYS A 25 9.85 3.63 -17.96
C LYS A 25 8.52 4.18 -18.49
N ASP A 26 7.40 3.63 -18.00
CA ASP A 26 6.06 3.89 -18.52
C ASP A 26 5.03 4.24 -17.41
N THR A 27 5.47 4.58 -16.19
CA THR A 27 4.55 4.92 -15.08
C THR A 27 4.36 6.43 -14.96
N GLU A 28 3.26 6.93 -15.53
CA GLU A 28 2.90 8.36 -15.57
C GLU A 28 2.54 8.96 -14.19
N PHE A 29 2.50 8.16 -13.12
CA PHE A 29 2.11 8.59 -11.77
C PHE A 29 2.93 7.91 -10.65
N PHE A 30 4.17 7.51 -10.94
CA PHE A 30 5.00 6.79 -9.97
C PHE A 30 5.34 7.62 -8.73
N ASP A 31 5.67 8.89 -8.91
CA ASP A 31 5.92 9.86 -7.83
C ASP A 31 4.71 10.00 -6.90
N VAL A 32 3.52 10.07 -7.48
CA VAL A 32 2.24 10.10 -6.77
C VAL A 32 2.05 8.80 -5.98
N LEU A 33 2.25 7.64 -6.61
CA LEU A 33 2.13 6.32 -5.97
C LEU A 33 3.12 6.14 -4.81
N VAL A 34 4.38 6.54 -4.98
CA VAL A 34 5.38 6.54 -3.89
C VAL A 34 4.95 7.47 -2.76
N GLY A 35 4.41 8.65 -3.08
CA GLY A 35 3.85 9.56 -2.08
C GLY A 35 2.73 8.91 -1.26
N TYR A 36 1.81 8.21 -1.92
CA TYR A 36 0.75 7.46 -1.26
C TYR A 36 1.27 6.34 -0.35
N PHE A 37 2.24 5.54 -0.81
CA PHE A 37 2.87 4.51 0.01
C PHE A 37 3.60 5.10 1.22
N PHE A 38 4.38 6.17 1.02
CA PHE A 38 5.11 6.83 2.10
C PHE A 38 4.15 7.37 3.17
N THR A 39 3.08 8.04 2.76
CA THR A 39 2.10 8.60 3.70
C THR A 39 1.32 7.51 4.44
N SER A 40 1.12 6.34 3.84
CA SER A 40 0.49 5.20 4.50
C SER A 40 1.42 4.54 5.53
N ILE A 41 2.71 4.38 5.18
CA ILE A 41 3.74 3.85 6.09
C ILE A 41 3.95 4.77 7.29
N GLU A 42 3.93 6.10 7.11
CA GLU A 42 4.04 7.05 8.22
C GLU A 42 2.89 6.87 9.23
N ARG A 43 1.66 6.69 8.75
CA ARG A 43 0.49 6.44 9.61
C ARG A 43 0.59 5.11 10.33
N LEU A 44 1.03 4.05 9.63
CA LEU A 44 1.24 2.75 10.26
C LEU A 44 2.31 2.82 11.36
N ASN A 45 3.39 3.57 11.14
CA ASN A 45 4.41 3.80 12.16
C ASN A 45 3.86 4.53 13.40
N LYS A 46 2.91 5.46 13.23
CA LYS A 46 2.24 6.13 14.36
C LYS A 46 1.39 5.14 15.17
N ILE A 47 0.65 4.26 14.50
CA ILE A 47 -0.13 3.20 15.15
C ILE A 47 0.79 2.23 15.90
N LEU A 48 1.91 1.83 15.29
CA LEU A 48 2.88 0.93 15.93
C LEU A 48 3.61 1.57 17.12
N ALA A 49 3.76 2.90 17.12
CA ALA A 49 4.41 3.63 18.20
C ALA A 49 3.49 3.82 19.43
N ASP A 50 2.18 3.98 19.22
CA ASP A 50 1.19 4.10 20.29
C ASP A 50 -0.13 3.40 19.89
N PRO A 51 -0.21 2.07 20.05
CA PRO A 51 -1.35 1.27 19.60
C PRO A 51 -2.62 1.50 20.43
N ASP A 52 -2.50 2.05 21.64
CA ASP A 52 -3.64 2.38 22.50
C ASP A 52 -4.13 3.82 22.29
N SER A 53 -3.54 4.55 21.35
CA SER A 53 -3.93 5.91 21.03
C SER A 53 -5.40 5.96 20.54
N PRO A 54 -6.19 6.94 21.01
CA PRO A 54 -7.55 7.15 20.50
C PRO A 54 -7.58 7.53 19.01
N ASP A 55 -6.44 7.89 18.42
CA ASP A 55 -6.31 8.26 17.01
C ASP A 55 -6.15 7.05 16.08
N VAL A 56 -5.89 5.85 16.60
CA VAL A 56 -5.70 4.64 15.78
C VAL A 56 -6.86 4.39 14.80
N PRO A 57 -8.14 4.42 15.22
CA PRO A 57 -9.26 4.21 14.30
C PRO A 57 -9.37 5.29 13.21
N HIS A 58 -8.90 6.51 13.49
CA HIS A 58 -8.88 7.58 12.50
C HIS A 58 -7.77 7.35 11.47
N LEU A 59 -6.57 6.97 11.92
CA LEU A 59 -5.43 6.67 11.06
C LEU A 59 -5.70 5.45 10.17
N GLU A 60 -6.31 4.39 10.70
CA GLU A 60 -6.72 3.21 9.92
C GLU A 60 -7.69 3.61 8.80
N LYS A 61 -8.71 4.40 9.11
CA LYS A 61 -9.67 4.88 8.11
C LYS A 61 -9.02 5.75 7.03
N GLU A 62 -8.04 6.57 7.39
CA GLU A 62 -7.29 7.35 6.40
C GLU A 62 -6.46 6.45 5.47
N ILE A 63 -5.84 5.39 6.01
CA ILE A 63 -5.10 4.40 5.21
C ILE A 63 -6.06 3.71 4.25
N ASP A 64 -7.21 3.22 4.72
CA ASP A 64 -8.22 2.58 3.89
C ASP A 64 -8.69 3.48 2.74
N GLN A 65 -8.98 4.74 3.03
CA GLN A 65 -9.38 5.71 1.99
C GLN A 65 -8.29 5.97 0.95
N LEU A 66 -7.01 5.95 1.35
CA LEU A 66 -5.90 6.07 0.40
C LEU A 66 -5.81 4.84 -0.49
N VAL A 67 -5.95 3.64 0.08
CA VAL A 67 -5.95 2.38 -0.66
C VAL A 67 -7.12 2.35 -1.66
N TYR A 68 -8.33 2.72 -1.24
CA TYR A 68 -9.49 2.74 -2.13
C TYR A 68 -9.29 3.67 -3.33
N LYS A 69 -8.70 4.85 -3.11
CA LYS A 69 -8.39 5.80 -4.18
C LYS A 69 -7.25 5.32 -5.09
N LEU A 70 -6.24 4.67 -4.52
CA LEU A 70 -5.10 4.15 -5.27
C LEU A 70 -5.46 3.06 -6.27
N TYR A 71 -6.36 2.18 -5.86
CA TYR A 71 -6.82 1.05 -6.67
C TYR A 71 -8.15 1.34 -7.39
N ASP A 72 -8.68 2.56 -7.26
CA ASP A 72 -9.96 2.99 -7.83
C ASP A 72 -11.12 2.03 -7.52
N LEU A 73 -11.22 1.60 -6.26
CA LEU A 73 -12.23 0.63 -5.83
C LEU A 73 -13.64 1.20 -5.94
N THR A 74 -14.54 0.39 -6.48
CA THR A 74 -15.98 0.67 -6.47
C THR A 74 -16.58 0.52 -5.06
N PRO A 75 -17.71 1.17 -4.77
CA PRO A 75 -18.43 0.97 -3.50
C PRO A 75 -18.74 -0.49 -3.19
N GLU A 76 -19.01 -1.30 -4.21
CA GLU A 76 -19.25 -2.73 -4.12
C GLU A 76 -18.00 -3.49 -3.67
N GLU A 77 -16.83 -3.19 -4.25
CA GLU A 77 -15.55 -3.78 -3.86
C GLU A 77 -15.15 -3.35 -2.44
N ILE A 78 -15.38 -2.08 -2.08
CA ILE A 78 -15.17 -1.59 -0.72
C ILE A 78 -16.03 -2.37 0.28
N ALA A 79 -17.32 -2.59 -0.03
CA ALA A 79 -18.22 -3.34 0.84
C ALA A 79 -17.77 -4.81 1.04
N ILE A 80 -17.14 -5.41 0.03
CA ILE A 80 -16.54 -6.75 0.13
C ILE A 80 -15.31 -6.70 1.04
N VAL A 81 -14.42 -5.72 0.87
CA VAL A 81 -13.19 -5.55 1.68
C VAL A 81 -13.53 -5.26 3.14
N GLU A 82 -14.55 -4.44 3.41
CA GLU A 82 -15.03 -4.12 4.76
C GLU A 82 -15.86 -5.26 5.38
N GLY A 83 -16.10 -6.37 4.67
CA GLY A 83 -16.90 -7.50 5.15
C GLY A 83 -18.39 -7.20 5.32
N LYS A 84 -18.89 -6.11 4.74
CA LYS A 84 -20.30 -5.69 4.78
C LYS A 84 -21.16 -6.33 3.70
N GLY A 85 -20.56 -7.08 2.77
CA GLY A 85 -21.24 -7.75 1.65
C GLY A 85 -21.89 -9.11 1.97
N LYS A 86 -22.38 -9.34 3.20
CA LYS A 86 -23.15 -10.55 3.58
C LYS A 86 -24.63 -10.23 3.80
#